data_AF-A0A950Z699-F1
#
_entry.id   AF-A0A950Z699-F1
#
_cell.length_a   1.000
_cell.length_b   1.000
_cell.length_c   1.000
_cell.angle_alpha   90.00
_cell.angle_beta   90.00
_cell.angle_gamma   90.00
#
_symmetry.space_group_name_H-M   'P 1'
#
loop_
_entity.id
_entity.type
_entity.pdbx_description
1 polymer ?
#
loop_
_entity_poly.entity_id
_entity_poly.type
_entity_poly.pdbx_seq_one_letter_code
_entity_poly.pdbx_strand_id
1 'polypeptide(L)'
;EAMLTALRDGSLANEERAGLIVGLAPEADRNEVRQAIAALYEVPEARAKALEAMWRSVHPSFRDYFPKHLDDADMEVRRGAVWGVGYYGLRSELDRVRELLQHEELRSDALFAYTLALPVEISRGRVKGILARIEKDAHGLSEMEEELVKAALDERLMLAGKEPVFGQALD
;
A
#
# COMPACT_ATOMS: atom_id res chain seq x y z
N GLU A 1 23.00 -5.46 -8.07
CA GLU A 1 24.37 -4.90 -7.99
C GLU A 1 24.46 -3.39 -8.20
N ALA A 2 24.21 -2.81 -9.38
CA ALA A 2 24.42 -1.37 -9.61
C ALA A 2 23.68 -0.44 -8.62
N MET A 3 22.40 -0.74 -8.35
CA MET A 3 21.60 0.00 -7.37
C MET A 3 22.11 -0.17 -5.93
N LEU A 4 22.62 -1.35 -5.56
CA LEU A 4 23.22 -1.58 -4.24
C LEU A 4 24.55 -0.84 -4.09
N THR A 5 25.35 -0.76 -5.15
CA THR A 5 26.55 0.08 -5.18
C THR A 5 26.19 1.55 -5.00
N ALA A 6 25.17 2.05 -5.70
CA ALA A 6 24.69 3.42 -5.53
C ALA A 6 24.13 3.67 -4.12
N LEU A 7 23.52 2.67 -3.48
CA LEU A 7 22.99 2.81 -2.11
C LEU A 7 24.11 3.07 -1.09
N ARG A 8 25.26 2.45 -1.32
CA ARG A 8 26.48 2.61 -0.51
C ARG A 8 27.18 3.95 -0.78
N ASP A 9 26.79 4.65 -1.83
CA ASP A 9 27.27 6.00 -2.10
C ASP A 9 26.54 7.00 -1.19
N GLY A 10 27.29 7.56 -0.25
CA GLY A 10 26.80 8.58 0.68
C GLY A 10 26.53 9.94 0.03
N SER A 11 27.00 10.16 -1.20
CA SER A 11 26.94 11.47 -1.86
C SER A 11 25.61 11.77 -2.57
N LEU A 12 24.75 10.76 -2.77
CA LEU A 12 23.45 10.94 -3.41
C LEU A 12 22.56 11.92 -2.64
N ALA A 13 21.95 12.85 -3.36
CA ALA A 13 20.94 13.75 -2.81
C ALA A 13 19.73 12.94 -2.29
N ASN A 14 18.98 13.51 -1.34
CA ASN A 14 17.85 12.81 -0.73
C ASN A 14 16.80 12.37 -1.75
N GLU A 15 16.55 13.15 -2.80
CA GLU A 15 15.61 12.83 -3.87
C GLU A 15 16.06 11.61 -4.69
N GLU A 16 17.32 11.59 -5.14
CA GLU A 16 17.90 10.46 -5.87
C GLU A 16 17.94 9.20 -5.00
N ARG A 17 18.31 9.35 -3.73
CA ARG A 17 18.30 8.29 -2.74
C ARG A 17 16.90 7.73 -2.51
N ALA A 18 15.88 8.59 -2.51
CA ALA A 18 14.49 8.17 -2.34
C ALA A 18 14.01 7.31 -3.51
N GLY A 19 14.26 7.73 -4.75
CA GLY A 19 13.93 6.93 -5.94
C GLY A 19 14.67 5.59 -5.96
N LEU A 20 15.96 5.60 -5.62
CA LEU A 20 16.77 4.40 -5.51
C LEU A 20 16.23 3.40 -4.47
N ILE A 21 15.88 3.89 -3.28
CA ILE A 21 15.35 3.08 -2.18
C ILE A 21 14.00 2.46 -2.53
N VAL A 22 13.12 3.22 -3.18
CA VAL A 22 11.83 2.71 -3.66
C VAL A 22 12.03 1.58 -4.67
N GLY A 23 12.98 1.72 -5.60
CA GLY A 23 13.31 0.66 -6.55
C GLY A 23 13.96 -0.58 -5.92
N LEU A 24 14.66 -0.41 -4.78
CA LEU A 24 15.24 -1.50 -4.00
C LEU A 24 14.27 -2.13 -2.99
N ALA A 25 13.04 -1.64 -2.85
CA ALA A 25 12.09 -2.14 -1.86
C ALA A 25 11.91 -3.68 -1.86
N PRO A 26 11.85 -4.38 -3.02
CA PRO A 26 11.76 -5.85 -3.04
C PRO A 26 12.97 -6.57 -2.41
N GLU A 27 14.11 -5.90 -2.22
CA GLU A 27 15.34 -6.43 -1.65
C GLU A 27 15.45 -6.16 -0.13
N ALA A 28 14.36 -5.80 0.56
CA ALA A 28 14.38 -5.42 1.97
C ALA A 28 14.76 -6.55 2.96
N ASP A 29 14.83 -7.80 2.51
CA ASP A 29 15.44 -8.88 3.30
C ASP A 29 16.94 -8.63 3.53
N ARG A 30 17.60 -7.89 2.62
CA ARG A 30 18.98 -7.42 2.83
C ARG A 30 18.99 -6.33 3.89
N ASN A 31 19.76 -6.57 4.95
CA ASN A 31 19.90 -5.62 6.06
C ASN A 31 20.28 -4.20 5.60
N GLU A 32 21.18 -4.07 4.61
CA GLU A 32 21.62 -2.76 4.10
C GLU A 32 20.47 -1.97 3.45
N VAL A 33 19.58 -2.65 2.70
CA VAL A 33 18.40 -2.02 2.07
C VAL A 33 17.40 -1.62 3.14
N ARG A 34 17.13 -2.53 4.09
CA ARG A 34 16.17 -2.27 5.18
C ARG A 34 16.59 -1.10 6.07
N GLN A 35 17.87 -1.04 6.41
CA GLN A 35 18.43 0.06 7.19
C GLN A 35 18.36 1.38 6.41
N ALA A 36 18.60 1.36 5.09
CA ALA A 36 18.48 2.55 4.28
C ALA A 36 17.03 3.05 4.18
N ILE A 37 16.05 2.16 4.03
CA ILE A 37 14.61 2.50 4.08
C ILE A 37 14.27 3.15 5.43
N ALA A 38 14.70 2.54 6.54
CA ALA A 38 14.45 3.08 7.88
C ALA A 38 15.13 4.44 8.10
N ALA A 39 16.36 4.62 7.61
CA ALA A 39 17.07 5.89 7.69
C ALA A 39 16.39 7.00 6.85
N LEU A 40 15.89 6.66 5.66
CA LEU A 40 15.16 7.62 4.81
C LEU A 40 13.87 8.09 5.48
N TYR A 41 13.20 7.21 6.23
CA TYR A 41 11.96 7.54 6.95
C TYR A 41 12.15 8.63 8.03
N GLU A 42 13.35 8.72 8.61
CA GLU A 42 13.68 9.74 9.59
C GLU A 42 13.87 11.15 8.97
N VAL A 43 14.02 11.24 7.64
CA VAL A 43 14.13 12.51 6.91
C VAL A 43 12.73 13.02 6.55
N PRO A 44 12.25 14.15 7.11
CA PRO A 44 10.87 14.61 6.90
C PRO A 44 10.46 14.72 5.44
N GLU A 45 11.30 15.32 4.60
CA GLU A 45 11.05 15.57 3.18
C GLU A 45 11.06 14.28 2.34
N ALA A 46 11.62 13.18 2.85
CA ALA A 46 11.69 11.89 2.17
C ALA A 46 10.77 10.83 2.79
N ARG A 47 10.04 11.15 3.86
CA ARG A 47 9.23 10.20 4.62
C ARG A 47 8.18 9.51 3.77
N ALA A 48 7.50 10.25 2.90
CA ALA A 48 6.50 9.68 2.00
C ALA A 48 7.10 8.59 1.10
N LYS A 49 8.29 8.83 0.53
CA LYS A 49 9.02 7.84 -0.28
C LYS A 49 9.54 6.66 0.53
N ALA A 50 9.92 6.90 1.78
CA ALA A 50 10.29 5.81 2.67
C ALA A 50 9.08 4.90 2.99
N LEU A 51 7.91 5.47 3.30
CA LEU A 51 6.68 4.71 3.48
C LEU A 51 6.29 3.95 2.20
N GLU A 52 6.48 4.57 1.03
CA GLU A 52 6.31 3.92 -0.28
C GLU A 52 7.19 2.67 -0.43
N ALA A 53 8.47 2.78 -0.11
CA ALA A 53 9.38 1.64 -0.11
C ALA A 53 8.98 0.58 0.93
N MET A 54 8.55 1.00 2.13
CA MET A 54 8.13 0.09 3.20
C MET A 54 6.93 -0.76 2.81
N TRP A 55 5.88 -0.19 2.21
CA TRP A 55 4.71 -0.99 1.81
C TRP A 55 4.96 -1.84 0.58
N ARG A 56 5.79 -1.39 -0.36
CA ARG A 56 6.20 -2.22 -1.51
C ARG A 56 7.06 -3.40 -1.13
N SER A 57 7.88 -3.25 -0.08
CA SER A 57 8.76 -4.32 0.37
C SER A 57 8.03 -5.49 1.03
N VAL A 58 6.82 -5.25 1.54
CA VAL A 58 6.04 -6.15 2.41
C VAL A 58 6.83 -6.78 3.57
N HIS A 59 7.99 -6.22 3.92
CA HIS A 59 8.87 -6.76 4.94
C HIS A 59 8.26 -6.58 6.36
N PRO A 60 8.13 -7.64 7.17
CA PRO A 60 7.36 -7.61 8.41
C PRO A 60 7.74 -6.52 9.41
N SER A 61 9.01 -6.09 9.43
CA SER A 61 9.49 -5.06 10.36
C SER A 61 8.89 -3.67 10.15
N PHE A 62 8.27 -3.41 9.00
CA PHE A 62 7.71 -2.08 8.71
C PHE A 62 6.23 -1.95 9.06
N ARG A 63 5.58 -3.04 9.47
CA ARG A 63 4.15 -3.09 9.79
C ARG A 63 3.68 -1.93 10.69
N ASP A 64 4.46 -1.62 11.72
CA ASP A 64 4.05 -0.67 12.76
C ASP A 64 4.31 0.80 12.38
N TYR A 65 4.85 1.06 11.17
CA TYR A 65 5.14 2.43 10.73
C TYR A 65 3.91 3.19 10.25
N PHE A 66 2.88 2.50 9.75
CA PHE A 66 1.78 3.15 9.03
C PHE A 66 0.69 3.76 9.93
N PRO A 67 0.22 3.12 11.02
CA PRO A 67 -0.92 3.64 11.79
C PRO A 67 -0.75 5.06 12.34
N LYS A 68 0.49 5.46 12.66
CA LYS A 68 0.82 6.80 13.18
C LYS A 68 0.69 7.93 12.14
N HIS A 69 0.55 7.59 10.86
CA HIS A 69 0.59 8.54 9.73
C HIS A 69 -0.75 8.67 8.99
N LEU A 70 -1.80 8.00 9.44
CA LEU A 70 -3.12 8.10 8.79
C LEU A 70 -3.78 9.49 8.93
N ASP A 71 -3.28 10.31 9.86
CA ASP A 71 -3.71 11.69 10.10
C ASP A 71 -2.56 12.70 9.88
N ASP A 72 -1.51 12.31 9.14
CA ASP A 72 -0.40 13.22 8.83
C ASP A 72 -0.90 14.43 8.01
N ALA A 73 -0.33 15.59 8.27
CA ALA A 73 -0.65 16.83 7.57
C ALA A 73 -0.13 16.82 6.13
N ASP A 74 0.93 16.06 5.86
CA ASP A 74 1.43 15.81 4.52
C ASP A 74 0.60 14.71 3.85
N MET A 75 -0.12 15.07 2.79
CA MET A 75 -0.99 14.18 2.04
C MET A 75 -0.26 12.99 1.42
N GLU A 76 1.00 13.13 1.03
CA GLU A 76 1.77 12.03 0.45
C GLU A 76 2.24 11.04 1.52
N VAL A 77 2.57 11.54 2.72
CA VAL A 77 2.84 10.68 3.89
C VAL A 77 1.58 9.90 4.26
N ARG A 78 0.44 10.58 4.33
CA ARG A 78 -0.86 9.97 4.63
C ARG A 78 -1.27 8.94 3.58
N ARG A 79 -1.07 9.23 2.29
CA ARG A 79 -1.26 8.28 1.18
C ARG A 79 -0.41 7.02 1.39
N GLY A 80 0.88 7.19 1.67
CA GLY A 80 1.79 6.07 1.98
C GLY A 80 1.32 5.22 3.17
N ALA A 81 0.76 5.86 4.21
CA ALA A 81 0.18 5.19 5.37
C ALA A 81 -1.04 4.33 5.00
N VAL A 82 -1.97 4.86 4.21
CA VAL A 82 -3.16 4.15 3.73
C VAL A 82 -2.78 2.90 2.94
N TRP A 83 -1.85 3.02 2.00
CA TRP A 83 -1.33 1.87 1.23
C TRP A 83 -0.72 0.80 2.14
N GLY A 84 0.09 1.22 3.11
CA GLY A 84 0.66 0.30 4.09
C GLY A 84 -0.38 -0.42 4.94
N VAL A 85 -1.45 0.26 5.38
CA VAL A 85 -2.58 -0.41 6.07
C VAL A 85 -3.18 -1.51 5.21
N GLY A 86 -3.38 -1.25 3.92
CA GLY A 86 -3.90 -2.22 2.96
C GLY A 86 -2.99 -3.45 2.81
N TYR A 87 -1.75 -3.24 2.37
CA TYR A 87 -0.82 -4.34 2.06
C TYR A 87 -0.44 -5.20 3.27
N TYR A 88 -0.33 -4.60 4.46
CA TYR A 88 -0.10 -5.37 5.69
C TYR A 88 -1.40 -5.89 6.33
N GLY A 89 -2.57 -5.58 5.77
CA GLY A 89 -3.86 -5.99 6.32
C GLY A 89 -4.05 -5.58 7.78
N LEU A 90 -3.81 -4.29 8.10
CA LEU A 90 -3.90 -3.76 9.46
C LEU A 90 -5.37 -3.59 9.87
N ARG A 91 -6.00 -4.70 10.28
CA ARG A 91 -7.43 -4.76 10.63
C ARG A 91 -7.85 -3.78 11.72
N SER A 92 -6.94 -3.44 12.65
CA SER A 92 -7.20 -2.46 13.71
C SER A 92 -7.46 -1.05 13.18
N GLU A 93 -6.99 -0.75 11.97
CA GLU A 93 -7.10 0.58 11.36
C GLU A 93 -8.26 0.68 10.36
N LEU A 94 -9.07 -0.36 10.20
CA LEU A 94 -10.12 -0.39 9.17
C LEU A 94 -11.19 0.67 9.37
N ASP A 95 -11.53 1.02 10.60
CA ASP A 95 -12.51 2.08 10.85
C ASP A 95 -11.96 3.45 10.42
N ARG A 96 -10.68 3.72 10.72
CA ARG A 96 -9.98 4.93 10.25
C ARG A 96 -9.89 4.97 8.73
N VAL A 97 -9.53 3.87 8.07
CA VAL A 97 -9.52 3.82 6.59
C VAL A 97 -10.92 3.93 6.00
N ARG A 98 -11.96 3.40 6.67
CA ARG A 98 -13.35 3.57 6.22
C ARG A 98 -13.78 5.04 6.23
N GLU A 99 -13.36 5.82 7.22
CA GLU A 99 -13.62 7.26 7.25
C GLU A 99 -13.01 7.98 6.04
N LEU A 100 -11.84 7.53 5.58
CA LEU A 100 -11.16 8.07 4.39
C LEU A 100 -11.89 7.79 3.07
N LEU A 101 -12.88 6.89 3.05
CA LEU A 101 -13.73 6.71 1.87
C LEU A 101 -14.53 7.98 1.55
N GLN A 102 -14.72 8.89 2.53
CA GLN A 102 -15.38 10.17 2.32
C GLN A 102 -14.39 11.32 2.06
N HIS A 103 -13.09 11.03 2.01
CA HIS A 103 -12.05 12.03 1.79
C HIS A 103 -11.68 12.09 0.31
N GLU A 104 -12.11 13.13 -0.41
CA GLU A 104 -11.99 13.24 -1.87
C GLU A 104 -10.60 12.86 -2.41
N GLU A 105 -9.53 13.41 -1.83
CA GLU A 105 -8.16 13.18 -2.31
C GLU A 105 -7.57 11.80 -1.99
N LEU A 106 -8.15 11.07 -1.03
CA LEU A 106 -7.65 9.76 -0.56
C LEU A 106 -8.65 8.63 -0.82
N ARG A 107 -9.82 8.94 -1.38
CA ARG A 107 -10.92 8.00 -1.51
C ARG A 107 -10.50 6.76 -2.32
N SER A 108 -9.77 6.95 -3.41
CA SER A 108 -9.24 5.84 -4.22
C SER A 108 -8.24 4.99 -3.45
N ASP A 109 -7.27 5.59 -2.77
CA ASP A 109 -6.28 4.87 -1.96
C ASP A 109 -6.95 4.10 -0.81
N ALA A 110 -7.93 4.75 -0.16
CA ALA A 110 -8.70 4.18 0.93
C ALA A 110 -9.59 3.02 0.46
N LEU A 111 -10.23 3.12 -0.70
CA LEU A 111 -11.00 2.03 -1.31
C LEU A 111 -10.11 0.81 -1.55
N PHE A 112 -8.94 1.01 -2.14
CA PHE A 112 -7.99 -0.06 -2.39
C PHE A 112 -7.50 -0.69 -1.09
N ALA A 113 -7.03 0.12 -0.14
CA ALA A 113 -6.51 -0.34 1.14
C ALA A 113 -7.56 -1.03 2.01
N TYR A 114 -8.77 -0.48 2.08
CA TYR A 114 -9.91 -1.09 2.78
C TYR A 114 -10.21 -2.46 2.17
N THR A 115 -10.25 -2.54 0.84
CA THR A 115 -10.49 -3.78 0.12
C THR A 115 -9.47 -4.83 0.49
N LEU A 116 -8.16 -4.52 0.45
CA LEU A 116 -7.06 -5.41 0.84
C LEU A 116 -7.17 -5.89 2.30
N ALA A 117 -7.44 -4.97 3.23
CA ALA A 117 -7.38 -5.24 4.67
C ALA A 117 -8.66 -5.87 5.25
N LEU A 118 -9.79 -5.87 4.51
CA LEU A 118 -11.07 -6.40 4.96
C LEU A 118 -10.95 -7.83 5.54
N PRO A 119 -11.46 -8.11 6.76
CA PRO A 119 -11.25 -9.37 7.47
C PRO A 119 -12.27 -10.43 7.03
N VAL A 120 -12.36 -10.66 5.72
CA VAL A 120 -13.24 -11.65 5.10
C VAL A 120 -12.41 -12.66 4.34
N GLU A 121 -12.81 -13.93 4.40
CA GLU A 121 -12.19 -14.98 3.61
C GLU A 121 -12.50 -14.76 2.13
N ILE A 122 -11.46 -14.58 1.32
CA ILE A 122 -11.60 -14.35 -0.12
C ILE A 122 -11.63 -15.66 -0.90
N SER A 123 -12.57 -15.76 -1.85
CA SER A 123 -12.63 -16.84 -2.82
C SER A 123 -13.35 -16.37 -4.09
N ARG A 124 -13.11 -17.05 -5.20
CA ARG A 124 -13.75 -16.75 -6.50
C ARG A 124 -15.29 -16.70 -6.40
N GLY A 125 -15.89 -17.62 -5.63
CA GLY A 125 -17.34 -17.66 -5.44
C GLY A 125 -17.92 -16.56 -4.54
N ARG A 126 -17.10 -15.94 -3.69
CA ARG A 126 -17.54 -14.88 -2.75
C ARG A 126 -17.22 -13.47 -3.21
N VAL A 127 -16.31 -13.32 -4.18
CA VAL A 127 -15.72 -12.02 -4.53
C VAL A 127 -16.75 -10.96 -4.94
N LYS A 128 -17.80 -11.34 -5.67
CA LYS A 128 -18.90 -10.43 -6.05
C LYS A 128 -19.71 -9.95 -4.85
N GLY A 129 -19.91 -10.81 -3.84
CA GLY A 129 -20.56 -10.42 -2.60
C GLY A 129 -19.69 -9.48 -1.75
N ILE A 130 -18.37 -9.63 -1.82
CA ILE A 130 -17.43 -8.71 -1.18
C ILE A 130 -17.45 -7.35 -1.88
N LEU A 131 -17.46 -7.32 -3.22
CA LEU A 131 -17.61 -6.08 -4.00
C LEU A 131 -18.88 -5.31 -3.59
N ALA A 132 -20.05 -5.97 -3.58
CA ALA A 132 -21.31 -5.34 -3.19
C ALA A 132 -21.29 -4.81 -1.74
N ARG A 133 -20.57 -5.48 -0.82
CA ARG A 133 -20.37 -4.97 0.53
C ARG A 133 -19.51 -3.71 0.53
N ILE A 134 -18.40 -3.68 -0.21
CA ILE A 134 -17.50 -2.52 -0.29
C ILE A 134 -18.24 -1.33 -0.88
N GLU A 135 -19.03 -1.54 -1.94
CA GLU A 135 -19.87 -0.49 -2.52
C GLU A 135 -20.84 0.10 -1.48
N LYS A 136 -21.50 -0.75 -0.68
CA LYS A 136 -22.37 -0.30 0.42
C LYS A 136 -21.60 0.51 1.46
N ASP A 137 -20.43 0.03 1.89
CA ASP A 137 -19.58 0.69 2.88
C ASP A 137 -19.04 2.04 2.36
N ALA A 138 -18.84 2.17 1.05
CA ALA A 138 -18.37 3.39 0.37
C ALA A 138 -19.48 4.39 0.02
N HIS A 139 -20.74 4.02 0.28
CA HIS A 139 -21.95 4.76 -0.12
C HIS A 139 -22.13 4.92 -1.63
N GLY A 140 -21.81 3.85 -2.36
CA GLY A 140 -21.78 3.81 -3.82
C GLY A 140 -20.36 3.94 -4.36
N LEU A 141 -20.17 3.46 -5.59
CA LEU A 141 -18.92 3.58 -6.35
C LEU A 141 -19.21 4.25 -7.69
N SER A 142 -18.30 5.09 -8.15
CA SER A 142 -18.24 5.42 -9.57
C SER A 142 -17.75 4.23 -10.40
N GLU A 143 -17.92 4.26 -11.72
CA GLU A 143 -17.41 3.22 -12.61
C GLU A 143 -15.89 2.99 -12.44
N MET A 144 -15.11 4.08 -12.33
CA MET A 144 -13.66 4.01 -12.11
C MET A 144 -13.32 3.41 -10.74
N GLU A 145 -14.10 3.75 -9.70
CA GLU A 145 -13.91 3.18 -8.36
C GLU A 145 -14.29 1.70 -8.30
N GLU A 146 -15.32 1.29 -9.04
CA GLU A 146 -15.69 -0.12 -9.14
C GLU A 146 -14.57 -0.94 -9.79
N GLU A 147 -13.97 -0.44 -10.88
CA GLU A 147 -12.81 -1.09 -11.52
C GLU A 147 -11.59 -1.12 -10.59
N LEU A 148 -11.36 -0.06 -9.81
CA LEU A 148 -10.31 -0.05 -8.79
C LEU A 148 -10.53 -1.11 -7.71
N VAL A 149 -11.75 -1.22 -7.18
CA VAL A 149 -12.11 -2.22 -6.17
C VAL A 149 -12.02 -3.64 -6.74
N LYS A 150 -12.43 -3.85 -8.00
CA LYS A 150 -12.27 -5.12 -8.72
C LYS A 150 -10.79 -5.52 -8.83
N ALA A 151 -9.93 -4.59 -9.23
CA ALA A 151 -8.48 -4.83 -9.28
C ALA A 151 -7.91 -5.17 -7.90
N ALA A 152 -8.32 -4.46 -6.84
CA ALA A 152 -7.91 -4.77 -5.48
C ALA A 152 -8.40 -6.14 -4.99
N LEU A 153 -9.60 -6.58 -5.39
CA LEU A 153 -10.13 -7.90 -5.08
C LEU A 153 -9.34 -9.01 -5.78
N ASP A 154 -8.94 -8.78 -7.03
CA ASP A 154 -8.08 -9.71 -7.76
C ASP A 154 -6.67 -9.77 -7.18
N GLU A 155 -6.09 -8.64 -6.77
CA GLU A 155 -4.84 -8.59 -6.03
C GLU A 155 -4.90 -9.48 -4.77
N ARG A 156 -5.99 -9.40 -3.99
CA ARG A 156 -6.18 -10.28 -2.83
C ARG A 156 -6.31 -11.76 -3.20
N LEU A 157 -6.93 -12.08 -4.32
CA LEU A 157 -7.01 -13.46 -4.81
C LEU A 157 -5.60 -13.97 -5.14
N MET A 158 -4.81 -13.18 -5.87
CA MET A 158 -3.44 -13.53 -6.25
C MET A 158 -2.53 -13.68 -5.03
N LEU A 159 -2.60 -12.77 -4.05
CA LEU A 159 -1.89 -12.88 -2.76
C LEU A 159 -2.29 -14.13 -1.97
N ALA A 160 -3.52 -14.62 -2.15
CA ALA A 160 -4.01 -15.87 -1.56
C ALA A 160 -3.72 -17.11 -2.43
N GLY A 161 -2.95 -16.98 -3.52
CA GLY A 161 -2.62 -18.07 -4.44
C GLY A 161 -3.79 -18.53 -5.31
N LYS A 162 -4.75 -17.65 -5.61
CA LYS A 162 -5.97 -17.92 -6.39
C LYS A 162 -5.98 -17.11 -7.68
N GLU A 163 -6.65 -17.62 -8.71
CA GLU A 163 -6.84 -16.92 -9.97
C GLU A 163 -7.76 -15.69 -9.83
N PRO A 164 -7.46 -14.58 -10.53
CA PRO A 164 -8.32 -13.40 -10.58
C PRO A 164 -9.69 -13.70 -11.21
N VAL A 165 -10.68 -12.85 -10.91
CA VAL A 165 -12.06 -12.99 -11.39
C VAL A 165 -12.49 -11.86 -12.30
N PHE A 166 -11.97 -10.64 -12.12
CA PHE A 166 -12.43 -9.46 -12.85
C PHE A 166 -11.47 -9.05 -13.97
N GLY A 167 -10.16 -9.22 -13.77
CA GLY A 167 -9.14 -8.99 -14.77
C GLY A 167 -9.20 -10.03 -15.89
N GLN A 168 -9.03 -9.57 -17.12
CA GLN A 168 -8.70 -10.47 -18.24
C GLN A 168 -7.32 -11.08 -17.96
N ALA A 169 -7.16 -12.38 -18.24
CA ALA A 169 -5.84 -12.96 -18.39
C ALA A 169 -5.07 -12.09 -19.39
N LEU A 170 -4.08 -11.36 -18.93
CA LEU A 170 -3.05 -10.81 -19.80
C LEU A 170 -2.18 -12.01 -20.18
N ASP A 171 -2.55 -12.67 -21.28
CA ASP A 171 -1.64 -13.53 -22.04
C ASP A 171 -0.44 -12.73 -22.58
#